data_AF-A0A2L1J0P6-F1
#
_entry.id   AF-A0A2L1J0P6-F1
#
_cell.length_a   1.000
_cell.length_b   1.000
_cell.length_c   1.000
_cell.angle_alpha   90.00
_cell.angle_beta   90.00
_cell.angle_gamma   90.00
#
_symmetry.space_group_name_H-M   'P 1'
#
loop_
_entity.id
_entity.type
_entity.pdbx_description
1 polymer ?
#
loop_
_entity_poly.entity_id
_entity_poly.type
_entity_poly.pdbx_seq_one_letter_code
_entity_poly.pdbx_strand_id
1 'polypeptide(L)'
;NIVHTQGWIHCHTPATDASGPVKAVMDDLFEEFQNMRLPAQLRISLACCLNMCGAVHCSDIAMLGYHRKPPLIDDEWMDNLCE
;
A
#
# COMPACT_ATOMS: atom_id res chain seq x y z
N ASN A 1 -0.25 -11.34 -9.87
CA ASN A 1 -0.03 -9.87 -9.98
C ASN A 1 -0.41 -9.24 -8.66
N ILE A 2 0.23 -8.14 -8.26
CA ILE A 2 0.05 -7.51 -6.94
C ILE A 2 -1.01 -6.42 -7.05
N VAL A 3 -2.11 -6.57 -6.32
CA VAL A 3 -3.14 -5.52 -6.19
C VAL A 3 -2.56 -4.39 -5.37
N HIS A 4 -2.59 -3.16 -5.88
CA HIS A 4 -2.00 -2.01 -5.20
C HIS A 4 -2.77 -0.72 -5.39
N THR A 5 -2.50 0.24 -4.51
CA THR A 5 -3.14 1.56 -4.46
C THR A 5 -2.39 2.63 -5.26
N GLN A 6 -2.84 3.89 -5.19
CA GLN A 6 -2.22 5.02 -5.89
C GLN A 6 -0.83 5.43 -5.35
N GLY A 7 -0.59 5.35 -4.04
CA GLY A 7 0.69 5.80 -3.45
C GLY A 7 0.98 7.29 -3.69
N TRP A 8 2.27 7.63 -3.86
CA TRP A 8 2.73 9.01 -4.04
C TRP A 8 2.36 9.62 -5.38
N ILE A 9 1.89 8.80 -6.34
CA ILE A 9 1.50 9.28 -7.67
C ILE A 9 0.25 10.16 -7.61
N HIS A 10 -0.65 9.94 -6.64
CA HIS A 10 -1.93 10.66 -6.61
C HIS A 10 -2.58 10.83 -5.24
N CYS A 11 -2.31 9.97 -4.26
CA CYS A 11 -3.00 10.04 -2.97
C CYS A 11 -2.41 11.16 -2.09
N HIS A 12 -3.24 11.81 -1.26
CA HIS A 12 -2.81 12.81 -0.28
C HIS A 12 -2.65 12.27 1.15
N THR A 13 -3.07 11.02 1.42
CA THR A 13 -2.83 10.31 2.69
C THR A 13 -1.82 9.15 2.64
N PRO A 14 -0.87 9.05 1.68
CA PRO A 14 0.03 7.91 1.61
C PRO A 14 1.11 7.98 2.69
N ALA A 15 1.36 6.85 3.35
CA ALA A 15 2.53 6.65 4.20
C ALA A 15 3.73 6.08 3.42
N THR A 16 3.51 5.58 2.19
CA THR A 16 4.52 5.02 1.29
C THR A 16 4.07 5.13 -0.17
N ASP A 17 5.02 5.00 -1.09
CA ASP A 17 4.69 4.76 -2.49
C ASP A 17 4.05 3.39 -2.69
N ALA A 18 3.31 3.25 -3.80
CA ALA A 18 2.74 1.98 -4.21
C ALA A 18 3.47 1.35 -5.40
N SER A 19 3.68 2.09 -6.49
CA SER A 19 4.22 1.51 -7.74
C SER A 19 5.66 1.04 -7.60
N GLY A 20 6.50 1.77 -6.88
CA GLY A 20 7.91 1.42 -6.63
C GLY A 20 8.07 0.10 -5.88
N PRO A 21 7.52 -0.07 -4.66
CA PRO A 21 7.61 -1.33 -3.92
C PRO A 21 6.99 -2.51 -4.67
N VAL A 22 5.86 -2.30 -5.37
CA VAL A 22 5.24 -3.34 -6.19
C VAL A 22 6.16 -3.78 -7.32
N LYS A 23 6.80 -2.83 -8.02
CA LYS A 23 7.77 -3.13 -9.07
C LYS A 23 8.95 -3.91 -8.53
N ALA A 24 9.55 -3.48 -7.42
CA ALA A 24 10.68 -4.16 -6.80
C ALA A 24 10.34 -5.61 -6.41
N VAL A 25 9.20 -5.82 -5.72
CA VAL A 25 8.76 -7.17 -5.31
C VAL A 25 8.43 -8.05 -6.51
N MET A 26 7.84 -7.48 -7.58
CA MET A 26 7.51 -8.24 -8.78
C MET A 26 8.75 -8.62 -9.61
N ASP A 27 9.80 -7.81 -9.56
CA ASP A 27 11.07 -8.16 -10.20
C ASP A 27 11.76 -9.30 -9.46
N ASP A 28 11.78 -9.26 -8.12
CA ASP A 28 12.36 -10.32 -7.29
C ASP A 28 11.58 -11.65 -7.38
N LEU A 29 10.24 -11.58 -7.49
CA LEU A 29 9.36 -12.75 -7.57
C LEU A 29 8.98 -13.15 -9.00
N PHE A 30 9.66 -12.61 -10.01
CA PHE A 30 9.29 -12.84 -11.42
C PHE A 30 9.36 -14.32 -11.82
N GLU A 31 10.34 -15.07 -11.29
CA GLU A 31 10.46 -16.53 -11.55
C GLU A 31 9.26 -17.30 -10.97
N GLU A 32 8.79 -16.95 -9.77
CA GLU A 32 7.61 -17.57 -9.17
C GLU A 32 6.32 -17.20 -9.91
N PHE A 33 6.29 -16.04 -10.57
CA PHE A 33 5.15 -15.64 -11.39
C PHE A 33 5.02 -16.48 -12.67
N GLN A 34 6.13 -16.99 -13.21
CA GLN A 34 6.15 -17.80 -14.43
C GLN A 34 5.92 -19.30 -14.17
N ASN A 35 6.10 -19.75 -12.93
CA ASN A 35 6.04 -21.17 -12.56
C ASN A 35 4.93 -21.46 -11.55
N MET A 36 4.60 -22.74 -11.35
CA MET A 36 3.61 -23.19 -10.36
C MET A 36 4.25 -24.11 -9.32
N ARG A 37 5.23 -23.58 -8.56
CA ARG A 37 5.98 -24.35 -7.53
C ARG A 37 5.36 -24.30 -6.14
N LEU A 38 4.50 -23.32 -5.89
CA LEU A 38 3.85 -23.14 -4.59
C LEU A 38 2.67 -24.11 -4.43
N PRO A 39 2.37 -24.57 -3.18
CA PRO A 39 1.27 -25.50 -2.92
C PRO A 39 -0.12 -24.91 -3.20
N ALA A 40 -0.24 -23.59 -3.25
CA ALA A 40 -1.44 -22.86 -3.66
C ALA A 40 -1.04 -21.52 -4.28
N GLN A 41 -2.00 -20.86 -4.95
CA GLN A 41 -1.79 -19.55 -5.54
C GLN A 41 -1.57 -18.50 -4.43
N LEU A 42 -0.39 -17.89 -4.41
CA LEU A 42 -0.05 -16.80 -3.50
C LEU A 42 -0.61 -15.46 -3.99
N ARG A 43 -1.33 -14.73 -3.13
CA ARG A 43 -1.83 -13.38 -3.39
C ARG A 43 -1.14 -12.37 -2.48
N ILE A 44 -0.41 -11.46 -3.12
CA ILE A 44 0.26 -10.35 -2.46
C ILE A 44 -0.49 -9.06 -2.81
N SER A 45 -0.70 -8.18 -1.83
CA SER A 45 -1.29 -6.85 -2.05
C SER A 45 -0.53 -5.76 -1.29
N LEU A 46 -0.59 -4.53 -1.80
CA LEU A 46 -0.05 -3.34 -1.14
C LEU A 46 -1.13 -2.26 -0.98
N ALA A 47 -1.12 -1.59 0.17
CA ALA A 47 -1.85 -0.34 0.39
C ALA A 47 -0.92 0.73 0.95
N CYS A 48 -1.01 1.93 0.39
CA CYS A 48 -0.17 3.06 0.80
C CYS A 48 -0.52 3.62 2.19
N CYS A 49 -1.70 3.31 2.73
CA CYS A 49 -2.13 3.66 4.09
C CYS A 49 -3.20 2.70 4.61
N LEU A 50 -3.57 2.85 5.89
CA LEU A 50 -4.51 1.99 6.61
C LEU A 50 -5.97 2.05 6.12
N ASN A 51 -6.31 2.95 5.20
CA ASN A 51 -7.60 2.93 4.52
C ASN A 51 -7.75 1.68 3.63
N MET A 52 -6.64 0.99 3.33
CA MET A 52 -6.65 -0.32 2.69
C MET A 52 -7.54 -0.38 1.43
N CYS A 53 -7.35 0.58 0.50
CA CYS A 53 -8.14 0.72 -0.73
C CYS A 53 -7.88 -0.42 -1.75
N GLY A 54 -8.17 -1.66 -1.37
CA GLY A 54 -7.87 -2.86 -2.12
C GLY A 54 -7.98 -4.11 -1.24
N ALA A 55 -7.07 -5.06 -1.42
CA ALA A 55 -7.17 -6.39 -0.82
C ALA A 55 -6.20 -6.66 0.34
N VAL A 56 -5.53 -5.63 0.88
CA VAL A 56 -4.51 -5.79 1.95
C VAL A 56 -5.07 -6.51 3.19
N HIS A 57 -6.32 -6.29 3.55
CA HIS A 57 -6.97 -6.92 4.70
C HIS A 57 -7.31 -8.41 4.50
N CYS A 58 -7.19 -8.94 3.27
CA CYS A 58 -7.60 -10.30 2.91
C CYS A 58 -6.62 -11.00 1.94
N SER A 59 -5.36 -10.57 1.92
CA SER A 59 -4.28 -11.18 1.13
C SER A 59 -3.46 -12.16 1.95
N ASP A 60 -2.84 -13.14 1.30
CA ASP A 60 -1.94 -14.10 1.96
C ASP A 60 -0.71 -13.37 2.53
N ILE A 61 -0.18 -12.40 1.78
CA ILE A 61 0.86 -11.47 2.22
C ILE A 61 0.42 -10.04 1.92
N ALA A 62 0.55 -9.16 2.91
CA ALA A 62 0.06 -7.80 2.83
C ALA A 62 1.18 -6.81 3.18
N MET A 63 1.37 -5.82 2.31
CA MET A 63 2.27 -4.69 2.53
C MET A 63 1.44 -3.45 2.84
N LEU A 64 1.71 -2.80 3.98
CA LEU A 64 0.93 -1.68 4.45
C LEU A 64 1.81 -0.50 4.83
N GLY A 65 1.55 0.66 4.22
CA GLY A 65 2.10 1.94 4.67
C GLY A 65 1.58 2.31 6.06
N TYR A 66 2.48 2.64 6.98
CA TYR A 66 2.15 2.87 8.37
C TYR A 66 2.83 4.12 8.94
N HIS A 67 2.03 5.05 9.45
CA HIS A 67 2.53 6.22 10.19
C HIS A 67 2.86 5.83 11.64
N ARG A 68 3.91 6.44 12.20
CA ARG A 68 4.36 6.18 13.59
C ARG A 68 4.38 7.44 14.47
N LYS A 69 3.72 8.51 14.02
CA LYS A 69 3.66 9.80 14.71
C LYS A 69 2.21 10.31 14.70
N PRO A 70 1.77 11.02 15.75
CA PRO A 70 0.52 11.75 15.72
C PRO A 70 0.48 12.80 14.60
N PRO A 71 -0.71 13.24 14.16
CA PRO A 71 -0.86 14.37 13.25
C PRO A 71 -0.19 15.64 13.80
N LEU A 72 0.36 16.46 12.91
CA LEU A 72 0.73 17.83 13.25
C LEU A 72 -0.53 18.69 13.12
N ILE A 73 -0.82 19.46 14.15
CA ILE A 73 -2.01 20.31 14.22
C ILE A 73 -1.67 21.68 13.63
N ASP A 74 -2.50 22.15 12.70
CA ASP A 74 -2.42 23.50 12.12
C ASP A 74 -3.55 24.37 12.70
N ASP A 75 -3.24 25.04 13.82
CA ASP A 75 -4.22 25.81 14.59
C ASP A 75 -4.76 27.05 13.83
N GLU A 76 -4.04 27.57 12.83
CA GLU A 76 -4.47 28.75 12.06
C GLU A 76 -5.66 28.43 11.14
N TRP A 77 -5.69 27.20 10.61
CA TRP A 77 -6.66 26.78 9.60
C TRP A 77 -7.72 25.82 10.13
N MET A 78 -7.55 25.28 11.35
CA MET A 78 -8.44 24.27 11.91
C MET A 78 -9.91 24.69 11.84
N ASP A 79 -10.26 25.85 12.42
CA ASP A 79 -11.64 26.35 12.45
C ASP A 79 -12.15 26.81 11.07
N ASN A 80 -11.25 27.12 10.14
CA ASN A 80 -11.61 27.61 8.80
C ASN A 80 -11.93 26.47 7.82
N LEU A 81 -11.29 25.31 7.99
CA LEU A 81 -11.38 24.17 7.06
C LEU A 81 -12.10 22.96 7.65
N CYS A 82 -12.23 22.86 8.97
CA CYS A 82 -12.85 21.74 9.67
C CYS A 82 -13.98 22.26 10.57
N GLU A 83 -15.11 21.54 10.57
CA GLU A 83 -16.30 21.84 11.39
C GLU A 83 -16.18 21.30 12.83
#